data_AF-A0A528JKA7-F1
#
_entry.id   AF-A0A528JKA7-F1
#
_cell.length_a   1.000
_cell.length_b   1.000
_cell.length_c   1.000
_cell.angle_alpha   90.00
_cell.angle_beta   90.00
_cell.angle_gamma   90.00
#
_symmetry.space_group_name_H-M   'P 1'
#
loop_
_entity.id
_entity.type
_entity.pdbx_description
1 polymer ?
#
loop_
_entity_poly.entity_id
_entity_poly.type
_entity_poly.pdbx_seq_one_letter_code
_entity_poly.pdbx_strand_id
1 'polypeptide(L)'
;RPEFRAAPDSVNKMYAMQEMKELDFQVGQVTGLSGADGQLSSATIKGPSGDIEVPCTRMLPFFGLTMKLGPIAEWGLNLHENMIPVDTEKFQTSVPGIFAVGDINWYPGKLKLILSGFHEVALMAQAAKRIVSPGERIIFQYTTSSTSLQKKLGVAG
;
A
#
# COMPACT_ATOMS: atom_id res chain seq x y z
N ARG A 1 15.96 28.21 -5.50
CA ARG A 1 14.96 28.11 -4.40
C ARG A 1 14.78 26.63 -4.09
N PRO A 2 14.53 26.22 -2.84
CA PRO A 2 14.11 24.86 -2.55
C PRO A 2 12.85 24.53 -3.37
N GLU A 3 12.91 23.50 -4.20
CA GLU A 3 11.76 23.07 -5.02
C GLU A 3 10.86 22.15 -4.19
N PHE A 4 9.88 22.73 -3.52
CA PHE A 4 8.85 21.96 -2.83
C PHE A 4 7.86 21.37 -3.84
N ARG A 5 7.50 20.10 -3.63
CA ARG A 5 6.44 19.40 -4.39
C ARG A 5 5.05 19.54 -3.75
N ALA A 6 4.90 20.42 -2.76
CA ALA A 6 3.66 20.63 -2.01
C ALA A 6 2.78 21.73 -2.65
N ALA A 7 1.53 21.84 -2.18
CA ALA A 7 0.62 22.89 -2.63
C ALA A 7 1.23 24.29 -2.37
N PRO A 8 1.16 25.24 -3.33
CA PRO A 8 1.78 26.56 -3.20
C PRO A 8 1.36 27.34 -1.94
N ASP A 9 0.09 27.25 -1.54
CA ASP A 9 -0.43 27.91 -0.34
C ASP A 9 0.24 27.40 0.95
N SER A 10 0.45 26.08 1.07
CA SER A 10 1.14 25.49 2.22
C SER A 10 2.60 25.94 2.31
N VAL A 11 3.28 26.04 1.17
CA VAL A 11 4.67 26.51 1.09
C VAL A 11 4.78 27.98 1.48
N ASN A 12 3.85 28.83 1.03
CA ASN A 12 3.80 30.24 1.40
C ASN A 12 3.59 30.44 2.91
N LYS A 13 2.68 29.66 3.52
CA LYS A 13 2.46 29.67 4.98
C LYS A 13 3.72 29.29 5.75
N MET A 14 4.43 28.25 5.32
CA MET A 14 5.70 27.85 5.94
C MET A 14 6.74 28.97 5.88
N TYR A 15 6.92 29.63 4.73
CA TYR A 15 7.85 30.75 4.60
C TYR A 15 7.44 31.95 5.46
N ALA A 16 6.14 32.27 5.56
CA ALA A 16 5.67 33.33 6.45
C ALA A 16 6.00 33.03 7.93
N MET A 17 5.83 31.78 8.38
CA MET A 17 6.22 31.36 9.74
C MET A 17 7.73 31.43 9.96
N GLN A 18 8.52 31.15 8.93
CA GLN A 18 9.98 31.31 8.98
C GLN A 18 10.37 32.79 9.12
N GLU A 19 9.74 33.70 8.38
CA GLU A 19 9.96 35.15 8.51
C GLU A 19 9.59 35.67 9.91
N MET A 20 8.54 35.09 10.51
CA MET A 20 8.11 35.37 11.89
C MET A 20 8.97 34.67 12.96
N LYS A 21 9.96 33.86 12.56
CA LYS A 21 10.83 33.05 13.45
C LYS A 21 10.08 32.04 14.32
N GLU A 22 8.89 31.64 13.91
CA GLU A 22 8.10 30.58 14.55
C GLU A 22 8.50 29.18 14.07
N LEU A 23 9.23 29.11 12.96
CA LEU A 23 9.71 27.88 12.34
C LEU A 23 11.17 28.05 11.93
N ASP A 24 12.02 27.11 12.36
CA ASP A 24 13.36 26.96 11.80
C ASP A 24 13.34 25.94 10.65
N PHE A 25 13.83 26.36 9.49
CA PHE A 25 13.84 25.55 8.28
C PHE A 25 15.27 25.23 7.86
N GLN A 26 15.59 23.94 7.87
CA GLN A 26 16.90 23.41 7.51
C GLN A 26 16.81 22.56 6.24
N VAL A 27 17.68 22.83 5.26
CA VAL A 27 17.81 22.01 4.05
C VAL A 27 18.95 21.02 4.25
N GLY A 28 18.65 19.73 4.21
CA GLY A 28 19.67 18.69 4.36
C GLY A 28 19.07 17.31 4.62
N GLN A 29 19.91 16.39 5.08
CA GLN A 29 19.51 15.05 5.50
C GLN A 29 19.91 14.83 6.96
N VAL A 30 19.02 14.23 7.75
CA VAL A 30 19.36 13.81 9.11
C VAL A 30 20.31 12.62 9.02
N THR A 31 21.52 12.77 9.55
CA THR A 31 22.60 11.76 9.50
C THR A 31 22.93 11.17 10.87
N GLY A 32 22.51 11.82 11.96
CA GLY A 32 22.78 11.40 13.32
C GLY A 32 21.69 11.83 14.28
N LEU A 33 21.53 11.07 15.37
CA LEU A 33 20.64 11.37 16.49
C LEU A 33 21.46 11.25 17.78
N SER A 34 21.29 12.21 18.69
CA SER A 34 21.91 12.20 20.00
C SER A 34 20.83 12.13 21.08
N GLY A 35 21.12 11.38 22.14
CA GLY A 35 20.19 11.15 23.24
C GLY A 35 20.65 10.00 24.13
N ALA A 36 20.01 9.87 25.29
CA ALA A 36 20.26 8.78 26.23
C ALA A 36 18.94 8.10 26.59
N ASP A 37 18.98 6.81 26.92
CA ASP A 37 17.83 6.04 27.42
C ASP A 37 16.57 6.12 26.52
N GLY A 38 16.77 6.17 25.19
CA GLY A 38 15.69 6.29 24.21
C GLY A 38 15.06 7.69 24.11
N GLN A 39 15.58 8.69 24.84
CA GLN A 39 15.14 10.07 24.80
C GLN A 39 16.08 10.92 23.93
N LEU A 40 15.53 11.46 22.84
CA LEU A 40 16.22 12.36 21.91
C LEU A 40 16.56 13.70 22.60
N SER A 41 17.76 14.23 22.35
CA SER A 41 18.20 15.57 22.75
C SER A 41 18.57 16.45 21.55
N SER A 42 19.06 15.87 20.45
CA SER A 42 19.38 16.59 19.22
C SER A 42 19.44 15.67 18.00
N ALA A 43 19.39 16.27 16.81
CA ALA A 43 19.60 15.61 15.53
C ALA A 43 20.67 16.35 14.71
N THR A 44 21.54 15.60 14.03
CA THR A 44 22.55 16.13 13.12
C THR A 44 21.97 16.16 11.71
N ILE A 45 21.95 17.34 11.11
CA ILE A 45 21.52 17.58 9.73
C ILE A 45 22.76 17.88 8.89
N LYS A 46 23.05 17.04 7.91
CA LYS A 46 24.05 17.32 6.88
C LYS A 46 23.43 18.22 5.82
N GLY A 47 23.79 19.50 5.87
CA GLY A 47 23.35 20.52 4.93
C GLY A 47 24.38 20.82 3.84
N PRO A 48 24.05 21.69 2.87
CA PRO A 48 24.96 22.13 1.82
C PRO A 48 26.22 22.84 2.35
N SER A 49 26.12 23.48 3.52
CA SER A 49 27.18 24.30 4.12
C SER A 49 27.95 23.57 5.24
N GLY A 50 27.68 22.27 5.44
CA GLY A 50 28.24 21.47 6.51
C GLY A 50 27.17 20.87 7.42
N ASP A 51 27.63 20.20 8.47
CA ASP A 51 26.77 19.54 9.45
C ASP A 51 26.30 20.55 10.50
N ILE A 52 25.01 20.50 10.82
CA ILE A 52 24.34 21.37 11.79
C ILE A 52 23.68 20.47 12.84
N GLU A 53 23.85 20.79 14.11
CA GLU A 53 23.15 20.11 15.19
C GLU A 53 21.91 20.92 15.60
N VAL A 54 20.74 20.26 15.61
CA VAL A 54 19.47 20.87 15.96
C VAL A 54 18.96 20.24 17.27
N PRO A 55 18.83 21.02 18.36
CA PRO A 55 18.22 20.55 19.60
C PRO A 55 16.76 20.16 19.39
N CYS A 56 16.39 18.93 19.72
CA CYS A 56 15.02 18.47 19.60
C CYS A 56 14.75 17.30 20.55
N THR A 57 13.53 17.25 21.07
CA THR A 57 13.11 16.18 22.00
C THR A 57 12.32 15.07 21.30
N ARG A 58 11.86 15.32 20.08
CA ARG A 58 11.03 14.43 19.26
C ARG A 58 11.39 14.60 17.79
N MET A 59 11.38 13.50 17.04
CA MET A 59 11.52 13.48 15.59
C MET A 59 10.29 12.82 14.98
N LEU A 60 9.65 13.49 14.02
CA LEU A 60 8.47 13.01 13.32
C LEU A 60 8.79 12.84 11.83
N PRO A 61 9.22 11.64 11.38
CA PRO A 61 9.58 11.41 10.00
C PRO A 61 8.34 11.22 9.11
N PHE A 62 8.17 12.09 8.12
CA PHE A 62 7.10 12.02 7.13
C PHE A 62 7.65 11.68 5.72
N PHE A 63 8.42 10.59 5.59
CA PHE A 63 9.03 10.17 4.32
C PHE A 63 8.06 9.52 3.31
N GLY A 64 6.78 9.39 3.69
CA GLY A 64 5.79 8.61 2.95
C GLY A 64 5.76 7.15 3.38
N LEU A 65 5.11 6.31 2.59
CA LEU A 65 4.90 4.89 2.88
C LEU A 65 5.78 4.02 1.99
N THR A 66 6.24 2.89 2.52
CA THR A 66 6.92 1.85 1.76
C THR A 66 6.13 0.55 1.86
N MET A 67 5.99 -0.15 0.74
CA MET A 67 5.33 -1.45 0.72
C MET A 67 6.34 -2.53 1.14
N LYS A 68 6.05 -3.21 2.24
CA LYS A 68 6.74 -4.43 2.65
C LYS A 68 5.73 -5.57 2.63
N LEU A 69 6.16 -6.78 2.26
CA LEU A 69 5.31 -7.97 2.26
C LEU A 69 4.67 -8.20 3.65
N GLY A 70 5.37 -7.80 4.71
CA GLY A 70 4.84 -7.77 6.07
C GLY A 70 4.48 -9.17 6.56
N PRO A 71 3.36 -9.34 7.29
CA PRO A 71 2.99 -10.62 7.90
C PRO A 71 2.80 -11.78 6.92
N ILE A 72 2.49 -11.50 5.64
CA ILE A 72 2.27 -12.54 4.62
C ILE A 72 3.50 -13.43 4.44
N ALA A 73 4.70 -12.88 4.67
CA ALA A 73 5.96 -13.63 4.62
C ALA A 73 6.01 -14.79 5.62
N GLU A 74 5.25 -14.70 6.72
CA GLU A 74 5.27 -15.65 7.84
C GLU A 74 4.12 -16.68 7.76
N TRP A 75 3.23 -16.58 6.78
CA TRP A 75 2.04 -17.43 6.68
C TRP A 75 2.32 -18.86 6.20
N GLY A 76 3.59 -19.20 5.93
CA GLY A 76 3.97 -20.51 5.40
C GLY A 76 3.48 -20.75 3.96
N LEU A 77 3.09 -19.70 3.24
CA LEU A 77 2.78 -19.78 1.82
C LEU A 77 4.08 -19.94 1.02
N ASN A 78 4.04 -20.76 -0.03
CA ASN A 78 5.15 -20.83 -0.97
C ASN A 78 5.28 -19.48 -1.68
N LEU A 79 6.46 -18.87 -1.66
CA LEU A 79 6.71 -17.57 -2.31
C LEU A 79 7.69 -17.73 -3.46
N HIS A 80 7.38 -17.11 -4.59
CA HIS A 80 8.27 -16.93 -5.73
C HIS A 80 8.62 -15.45 -5.83
N GLU A 81 9.85 -15.06 -5.49
CA GLU A 81 10.31 -13.66 -5.51
C GLU A 81 9.39 -12.69 -4.73
N ASN A 82 8.98 -13.09 -3.52
CA ASN A 82 8.02 -12.37 -2.66
C ASN A 82 6.59 -12.26 -3.21
N MET A 83 6.24 -13.02 -4.25
CA MET A 83 4.87 -13.15 -4.77
C MET A 83 4.33 -14.56 -4.49
N ILE A 84 3.01 -14.69 -4.42
CA ILE A 84 2.33 -15.95 -4.13
C ILE A 84 1.99 -16.68 -5.44
N PRO A 85 2.59 -17.85 -5.74
CA PRO A 85 2.22 -18.64 -6.90
C PRO A 85 0.77 -19.12 -6.81
N VAL A 86 0.06 -19.05 -7.93
CA VAL A 86 -1.34 -19.49 -8.03
C VAL A 86 -1.60 -20.27 -9.31
N ASP A 87 -2.69 -21.04 -9.32
CA ASP A 87 -3.22 -21.63 -10.56
C ASP A 87 -3.96 -20.57 -11.40
N THR A 88 -4.05 -20.75 -12.72
CA THR A 88 -4.68 -19.76 -13.62
C THR A 88 -6.16 -20.01 -13.89
N GLU A 89 -6.74 -21.09 -13.33
CA GLU A 89 -8.18 -21.38 -13.47
C GLU A 89 -9.00 -20.71 -12.35
N LYS A 90 -8.44 -20.65 -11.14
CA LYS A 90 -9.09 -20.25 -9.90
C LYS A 90 -8.31 -19.20 -9.12
N PHE A 91 -7.03 -18.98 -9.44
CA PHE A 91 -6.11 -18.14 -8.66
C PHE A 91 -6.00 -18.58 -7.20
N GLN A 92 -6.06 -19.90 -6.97
CA GLN A 92 -5.86 -20.52 -5.67
C GLN A 92 -4.37 -20.75 -5.44
N THR A 93 -3.95 -20.57 -4.19
CA THR A 93 -2.58 -20.86 -3.75
C THR A 93 -2.38 -22.38 -3.58
N SER A 94 -1.18 -22.77 -3.15
CA SER A 94 -0.92 -24.17 -2.75
C SER A 94 -1.77 -24.63 -1.56
N VAL A 95 -2.33 -23.70 -0.78
CA VAL A 95 -3.22 -24.00 0.36
C VAL A 95 -4.69 -23.90 -0.10
N PRO A 96 -5.46 -25.02 -0.06
CA PRO A 96 -6.87 -25.00 -0.45
C PRO A 96 -7.70 -23.98 0.34
N GLY A 97 -8.53 -23.23 -0.38
CA GLY A 97 -9.35 -22.16 0.21
C GLY A 97 -8.64 -20.82 0.42
N ILE A 98 -7.32 -20.75 0.23
CA ILE A 98 -6.57 -19.48 0.18
C ILE A 98 -6.32 -19.12 -1.28
N PHE A 99 -6.69 -17.90 -1.65
CA PHE A 99 -6.55 -17.36 -3.00
C PHE A 99 -5.69 -16.10 -2.97
N ALA A 100 -5.00 -15.82 -4.09
CA ALA A 100 -4.20 -14.60 -4.24
C ALA A 100 -4.45 -13.99 -5.64
N VAL A 101 -4.80 -12.70 -5.66
CA VAL A 101 -5.16 -11.95 -6.87
C VAL A 101 -4.50 -10.57 -6.86
N GLY A 102 -4.31 -9.97 -8.03
CA GLY A 102 -3.62 -8.69 -8.17
C GLY A 102 -2.09 -8.83 -8.07
N ASP A 103 -1.41 -7.74 -7.71
CA ASP A 103 0.06 -7.65 -7.82
C ASP A 103 0.85 -8.54 -6.86
N ILE A 104 0.16 -9.14 -5.89
CA ILE A 104 0.74 -10.06 -4.91
C ILE A 104 0.96 -11.48 -5.46
N ASN A 105 0.25 -11.87 -6.51
CA ASN A 105 0.33 -13.23 -7.04
C ASN A 105 1.34 -13.39 -8.18
N TRP A 106 1.65 -14.64 -8.50
CA TRP A 106 2.52 -15.01 -9.61
C TRP A 106 1.94 -16.19 -10.40
N TYR A 107 2.05 -16.12 -11.72
CA TYR A 107 1.82 -17.20 -12.67
C TYR A 107 2.52 -16.86 -14.00
N PRO A 108 2.79 -17.85 -14.89
CA PRO A 108 3.44 -17.59 -16.17
C PRO A 108 2.67 -16.55 -17.01
N GLY A 109 3.34 -15.47 -17.42
CA GLY A 109 2.74 -14.39 -18.20
C GLY A 109 2.00 -13.32 -17.39
N LYS A 110 2.10 -13.32 -16.05
CA LYS A 110 1.50 -12.29 -15.19
C LYS A 110 1.95 -10.87 -15.59
N LEU A 111 0.96 -9.97 -15.70
CA LEU A 111 1.16 -8.52 -15.79
C LEU A 111 0.57 -7.84 -14.55
N LYS A 112 1.32 -6.92 -13.95
CA LYS A 112 0.89 -6.12 -12.78
C LYS A 112 0.02 -4.95 -13.22
N LEU A 113 -1.19 -5.29 -13.65
CA LEU A 113 -2.18 -4.34 -14.16
C LEU A 113 -3.48 -4.49 -13.38
N ILE A 114 -4.14 -3.35 -13.15
CA ILE A 114 -5.46 -3.31 -12.50
C ILE A 114 -6.46 -4.22 -13.24
N LEU A 115 -6.42 -4.22 -14.58
CA LEU A 115 -7.31 -5.04 -15.40
C LEU A 115 -7.09 -6.55 -15.25
N SER A 116 -5.84 -6.98 -15.03
CA SER A 116 -5.53 -8.38 -14.74
C SER A 116 -6.12 -8.79 -13.39
N GLY A 117 -5.98 -7.93 -12.38
CA GLY A 117 -6.62 -8.12 -11.08
C GLY A 117 -8.14 -8.31 -11.17
N PHE A 118 -8.84 -7.56 -12.03
CA PHE A 118 -10.29 -7.75 -12.23
C PHE A 118 -10.64 -9.11 -12.83
N HIS A 119 -9.91 -9.56 -13.85
CA HIS A 119 -10.07 -10.89 -14.41
C HIS A 119 -9.82 -11.98 -13.36
N GLU A 120 -8.76 -11.81 -12.56
CA GLU A 120 -8.37 -12.76 -11.52
C GLU A 120 -9.43 -12.90 -10.43
N VAL A 121 -9.95 -11.77 -9.93
CA VAL A 121 -11.03 -11.75 -8.94
C VAL A 121 -12.29 -12.43 -9.47
N ALA A 122 -12.62 -12.25 -10.76
CA ALA A 122 -13.82 -12.84 -11.36
C ALA A 122 -13.78 -14.38 -11.35
N LEU A 123 -12.63 -14.99 -11.67
CA LEU A 123 -12.45 -16.44 -11.61
C LEU A 123 -12.35 -16.95 -10.17
N MET A 124 -11.61 -16.24 -9.31
CA MET A 124 -11.48 -16.58 -7.89
C MET A 124 -12.84 -16.64 -7.18
N ALA A 125 -13.72 -15.67 -7.42
CA ALA A 125 -15.05 -15.64 -6.80
C ALA A 125 -15.90 -16.87 -7.14
N GLN A 126 -15.74 -17.43 -8.35
CA GLN A 126 -16.44 -18.66 -8.75
C GLN A 126 -15.94 -19.89 -7.99
N ALA A 127 -14.63 -19.97 -7.74
CA ALA A 127 -14.04 -21.03 -6.93
C ALA A 127 -14.46 -20.88 -5.45
N ALA A 128 -14.34 -19.68 -4.90
CA ALA A 128 -14.71 -19.39 -3.51
C ALA A 128 -16.20 -19.65 -3.22
N LYS A 129 -17.11 -19.34 -4.15
CA LYS A 129 -18.55 -19.60 -3.97
C LYS A 129 -18.87 -21.08 -3.76
N ARG A 130 -18.13 -22.00 -4.38
CA ARG A 130 -18.31 -23.46 -4.18
C ARG A 130 -17.90 -23.91 -2.77
N ILE A 131 -16.96 -23.21 -2.15
CA ILE A 131 -16.50 -23.47 -0.79
C ILE A 131 -17.51 -22.88 0.21
N VAL A 132 -17.96 -21.64 -0.03
CA VAL A 132 -18.88 -20.92 0.87
C VAL A 132 -20.30 -21.50 0.84
N SER A 133 -20.73 -22.06 -0.29
CA SER A 133 -22.07 -22.65 -0.43
C SER A 133 -22.00 -24.02 -1.12
N PRO A 134 -21.51 -25.06 -0.41
CA PRO A 134 -21.41 -26.41 -0.96
C PRO A 134 -22.79 -26.93 -1.39
N GLY A 135 -22.88 -27.45 -2.61
CA GLY A 135 -24.12 -28.00 -3.17
C GLY A 135 -25.01 -27.01 -3.92
N GLU A 136 -24.77 -25.70 -3.81
CA GLU A 136 -25.45 -24.73 -4.67
C GLU A 136 -24.88 -24.79 -6.10
N ARG A 137 -25.75 -25.03 -7.09
CA ARG A 137 -25.35 -24.93 -8.49
C ARG A 137 -25.14 -23.47 -8.87
N ILE A 138 -23.91 -23.12 -9.27
CA ILE A 138 -23.61 -21.81 -9.83
C ILE A 138 -24.22 -21.72 -11.23
N ILE A 139 -25.20 -20.83 -11.38
CA ILE A 139 -25.80 -20.49 -12.67
C ILE A 139 -25.16 -19.19 -13.16
N PHE A 140 -24.48 -19.23 -14.30
CA PHE A 140 -23.88 -18.05 -14.89
C PHE A 140 -24.96 -17.11 -15.45
N GLN A 141 -24.86 -15.83 -15.12
CA GLN A 141 -25.84 -14.81 -15.48
C GLN A 141 -25.11 -13.51 -15.84
N TYR A 142 -25.64 -12.78 -16.82
CA TYR A 142 -25.13 -11.46 -17.18
C TYR A 142 -25.85 -10.38 -16.36
N THR A 143 -25.11 -9.38 -15.90
CA THR A 143 -25.65 -8.26 -15.12
C THR A 143 -26.67 -7.42 -15.89
N THR A 144 -26.56 -7.39 -17.22
CA THR A 144 -27.46 -6.62 -18.11
C THR A 144 -28.86 -7.23 -18.23
N SER A 145 -29.01 -8.54 -18.07
CA SER A 145 -30.29 -9.24 -18.31
C SER A 145 -30.86 -9.97 -17.08
N SER A 146 -30.05 -10.20 -16.04
CA SER A 146 -30.52 -10.88 -14.83
C SER A 146 -31.16 -9.92 -13.84
N THR A 147 -32.46 -10.02 -13.67
CA THR A 147 -33.23 -9.30 -12.63
C THR A 147 -32.75 -9.66 -11.22
N SER A 148 -32.34 -10.92 -10.99
CA SER A 148 -31.76 -11.37 -9.71
C SER A 148 -30.45 -10.65 -9.39
N LEU A 149 -29.56 -10.48 -10.37
CA LEU A 149 -28.33 -9.71 -10.19
C LEU A 149 -28.62 -8.21 -10.03
N GLN A 150 -29.53 -7.65 -10.83
CA GLN A 150 -29.92 -6.24 -10.70
C GLN A 150 -30.53 -5.92 -9.33
N LYS A 151 -31.28 -6.84 -8.73
CA LYS A 151 -31.79 -6.71 -7.36
C LYS A 151 -30.65 -6.70 -6.34
N LYS A 152 -29.65 -7.58 -6.48
CA LYS A 152 -28.44 -7.57 -5.61
C LYS A 152 -27.63 -6.27 -5.76
N LEU A 153 -27.64 -5.66 -6.94
CA LEU A 153 -26.97 -4.39 -7.22
C LEU A 153 -27.81 -3.17 -6.80
N GLY A 154 -29.05 -3.33 -6.34
CA GLY A 154 -29.94 -2.23 -5.99
C GLY A 154 -30.47 -1.42 -7.18
N VAL A 155 -30.45 -1.99 -8.39
CA VAL A 155 -30.86 -1.32 -9.63
C VAL A 155 -32.31 -1.65 -10.02
N ALA A 156 -32.78 -2.87 -9.70
CA ALA A 156 -34.16 -3.26 -9.93
C ALA A 156 -35.02 -2.99 -8.69
N GLY A 157 -35.92 -2.01 -8.80
CA GLY A 157 -37.07 -1.81 -7.92
C GLY A 157 -38.29 -2.59 -8.41
#